data_AF-A0A0R2IC04-F1
#
_entry.id   AF-A0A0R2IC04-F1
#
_cell.length_a   1.000
_cell.length_b   1.000
_cell.length_c   1.000
_cell.angle_alpha   90.00
_cell.angle_beta   90.00
_cell.angle_gamma   90.00
#
_symmetry.space_group_name_H-M   'P 1'
#
loop_
_entity.id
_entity.type
_entity.pdbx_description
1 polymer ?
#
loop_
_entity_poly.entity_id
_entity_poly.type
_entity_poly.pdbx_seq_one_letter_code
_entity_poly.pdbx_strand_id
1 'polypeptide(L)'
;MECYGGPLDTSKSPDNEGILAFIRLDHLMYLLTQKPQYLKHMQFALYQEFSYKYCYNSPIKYNPLKKLHWCSCGGSITSVCNPHIHPMSSSILDELIFCYQQTGDQYILDRYHDTLNWGKQSYNRQPREFDFGKTGWMSERFCYSQGLLTQYYPDHTPASTWFNLLPWAAASVIDGYTGLVWDQEVQKSK
;
A
#
# COMPACT_ATOMS: atom_id res chain seq x y z
N MET A 1 -14.52 -15.94 17.44
CA MET A 1 -15.26 -15.30 16.34
C MET A 1 -14.66 -15.85 15.07
N GLU A 2 -15.43 -16.56 14.24
CA GLU A 2 -14.93 -17.08 12.97
C GLU A 2 -15.05 -16.00 11.90
N CYS A 3 -13.99 -15.81 11.10
CA CYS A 3 -13.94 -14.82 10.04
C CYS A 3 -14.37 -15.50 8.74
N TYR A 4 -15.56 -15.19 8.24
CA TYR A 4 -16.10 -15.73 6.99
C TYR A 4 -16.13 -14.63 5.92
N GLY A 5 -15.86 -14.99 4.67
CA GLY A 5 -16.08 -14.10 3.52
C GLY A 5 -14.82 -13.44 2.91
N GLY A 6 -13.61 -13.90 3.25
CA GLY A 6 -12.40 -13.43 2.59
C GLY A 6 -12.33 -13.80 1.10
N PRO A 7 -11.58 -13.06 0.27
CA PRO A 7 -11.36 -13.36 -1.14
C PRO A 7 -10.86 -14.79 -1.39
N LEU A 8 -11.20 -15.36 -2.57
CA LEU A 8 -10.78 -16.72 -2.92
C LEU A 8 -9.27 -16.83 -3.11
N ASP A 9 -8.64 -15.79 -3.65
CA ASP A 9 -7.20 -15.69 -3.88
C ASP A 9 -6.40 -15.58 -2.57
N THR A 10 -7.04 -15.21 -1.46
CA THR A 10 -6.47 -15.25 -0.11
C THR A 10 -6.84 -16.54 0.64
N SER A 11 -7.39 -17.56 -0.04
CA SER A 11 -7.89 -18.79 0.60
C SER A 11 -8.96 -18.52 1.66
N LYS A 12 -9.78 -17.47 1.47
CA LYS A 12 -10.79 -17.00 2.45
C LYS A 12 -10.19 -16.62 3.80
N SER A 13 -8.88 -16.37 3.86
CA SER A 13 -8.22 -15.89 5.06
C SER A 13 -8.55 -14.41 5.30
N PRO A 14 -8.39 -13.91 6.54
CA PRO A 14 -8.49 -12.48 6.81
C PRO A 14 -7.52 -11.69 5.90
N ASP A 15 -8.08 -10.73 5.18
CA ASP A 15 -7.37 -9.86 4.25
C ASP A 15 -7.46 -8.38 4.64
N ASN A 16 -6.66 -7.56 3.97
CA ASN A 16 -6.61 -6.11 4.13
C ASN A 16 -7.42 -5.36 3.06
N GLU A 17 -7.75 -5.98 1.94
CA GLU A 17 -8.29 -5.27 0.77
C GLU A 17 -9.70 -4.76 1.04
N GLY A 18 -10.54 -5.56 1.71
CA GLY A 18 -11.91 -5.17 2.06
C GLY A 18 -11.98 -3.94 2.97
N ILE A 19 -10.99 -3.73 3.85
CA ILE A 19 -10.99 -2.60 4.78
C ILE A 19 -10.77 -1.26 4.05
N LEU A 20 -10.03 -1.26 2.92
CA LEU A 20 -9.74 -0.05 2.14
C LEU A 20 -11.01 0.56 1.55
N ALA A 21 -11.91 -0.27 1.01
CA ALA A 21 -13.22 0.18 0.52
C ALA A 21 -14.11 0.72 1.65
N PHE A 22 -14.04 0.10 2.84
CA PHE A 22 -14.80 0.54 4.01
C PHE A 22 -14.32 1.91 4.53
N ILE A 23 -13.01 2.15 4.57
CA ILE A 23 -12.42 3.46 4.95
C ILE A 23 -12.94 4.56 4.03
N ARG A 24 -12.92 4.33 2.71
CA ARG A 24 -13.45 5.26 1.70
C ARG A 24 -14.96 5.51 1.86
N LEU A 25 -15.72 4.46 2.14
CA LEU A 25 -17.15 4.59 2.40
C LEU A 25 -17.42 5.46 3.62
N ASP A 26 -16.74 5.20 4.75
CA ASP A 26 -16.92 6.01 5.95
C ASP A 26 -16.53 7.47 5.74
N HIS A 27 -15.44 7.72 4.99
CA HIS A 27 -15.07 9.09 4.59
C HIS A 27 -16.20 9.77 3.82
N LEU A 28 -16.73 9.14 2.77
CA LEU A 28 -17.85 9.66 1.99
C LEU A 28 -19.11 9.87 2.85
N MET A 29 -19.44 8.91 3.72
CA MET A 29 -20.60 9.00 4.61
C MET A 29 -20.44 10.13 5.62
N TYR A 30 -19.23 10.36 6.13
CA TYR A 30 -18.93 11.51 6.97
C TYR A 30 -19.13 12.82 6.20
N LEU A 31 -18.58 12.95 5.00
CA LEU A 31 -18.74 14.17 4.18
C LEU A 31 -20.22 14.48 3.89
N LEU A 32 -21.02 13.46 3.56
CA LEU A 32 -22.43 13.62 3.21
C LEU A 32 -23.33 13.91 4.42
N THR A 33 -23.05 13.32 5.58
CA THR A 33 -23.98 13.33 6.72
C THR A 33 -23.48 14.14 7.91
N GLN A 34 -22.18 14.42 7.97
CA GLN A 34 -21.48 15.04 9.10
C GLN A 34 -21.68 14.29 10.43
N LYS A 35 -22.09 13.02 10.38
CA LYS A 35 -22.31 12.22 11.59
C LYS A 35 -20.97 11.71 12.13
N PRO A 36 -20.62 12.00 13.39
CA PRO A 36 -19.30 11.68 13.97
C PRO A 36 -19.02 10.17 14.05
N GLN A 37 -20.05 9.33 14.01
CA GLN A 37 -19.92 7.88 13.96
C GLN A 37 -19.08 7.38 12.77
N TYR A 38 -19.19 8.02 11.60
CA TYR A 38 -18.44 7.59 10.41
C TYR A 38 -16.97 7.95 10.53
N LEU A 39 -16.63 9.10 11.11
CA LEU A 39 -15.24 9.43 11.45
C LEU A 39 -14.65 8.42 12.44
N LYS A 40 -15.42 8.00 13.44
CA LYS A 40 -15.00 6.97 14.40
C LYS A 40 -14.79 5.60 13.75
N HIS A 41 -15.68 5.19 12.85
CA HIS A 41 -15.54 3.94 12.11
C HIS A 41 -14.32 3.98 11.18
N MET A 42 -14.11 5.10 10.46
CA MET A 42 -12.94 5.32 9.61
C MET A 42 -11.65 5.20 10.43
N GLN A 43 -11.57 5.84 11.60
CA GLN A 43 -10.39 5.74 12.47
C GLN A 43 -10.12 4.30 12.92
N PHE A 44 -11.18 3.57 13.30
CA PHE A 44 -11.05 2.15 13.68
C PHE A 44 -10.56 1.29 12.49
N ALA A 45 -11.11 1.53 11.31
CA ALA A 45 -10.74 0.83 10.09
C ALA A 45 -9.30 1.13 9.65
N LEU A 46 -8.82 2.36 9.83
CA LEU A 46 -7.42 2.74 9.62
C LEU A 46 -6.49 1.98 10.58
N TYR A 47 -6.84 1.85 11.85
CA TYR A 47 -6.04 1.04 12.78
C TYR A 47 -6.00 -0.45 12.39
N GLN A 48 -7.08 -0.98 11.83
CA GLN A 48 -7.07 -2.32 11.26
C GLN A 48 -6.14 -2.39 10.03
N GLU A 49 -6.16 -1.39 9.14
CA GLU A 49 -5.23 -1.32 8.01
C GLU A 49 -3.77 -1.32 8.47
N PHE A 50 -3.44 -0.55 9.50
CA PHE A 50 -2.08 -0.47 10.04
C PHE A 50 -1.58 -1.80 10.62
N SER A 51 -2.47 -2.71 11.02
CA SER A 51 -2.08 -4.04 11.51
C SER A 51 -1.46 -4.94 10.42
N TYR A 52 -1.70 -4.61 9.15
CA TYR A 52 -1.10 -5.29 7.98
C TYR A 52 0.13 -4.56 7.43
N LYS A 53 0.53 -3.46 8.08
CA LYS A 53 1.50 -2.51 7.54
C LYS A 53 2.85 -2.63 8.23
N TYR A 54 3.90 -2.56 7.44
CA TYR A 54 5.27 -2.58 7.97
C TYR A 54 5.62 -1.23 8.61
N CYS A 55 6.00 -1.27 9.89
CA CYS A 55 6.57 -0.14 10.63
C CYS A 55 8.11 -0.18 10.73
N TYR A 56 8.73 -1.17 10.08
CA TYR A 56 10.18 -1.34 10.02
C TYR A 56 10.61 -1.82 8.63
N ASN A 57 11.89 -1.59 8.31
CA ASN A 57 12.47 -2.08 7.07
C ASN A 57 12.96 -3.53 7.23
N SER A 58 12.46 -4.44 6.40
CA SER A 58 12.86 -5.84 6.37
C SER A 58 14.21 -6.01 5.67
N PRO A 59 15.09 -6.91 6.15
CA PRO A 59 16.39 -7.15 5.52
C PRO A 59 16.25 -7.98 4.25
N ILE A 60 16.23 -7.32 3.08
CA ILE A 60 16.02 -7.98 1.78
C ILE A 60 17.36 -8.46 1.18
N LYS A 61 17.42 -9.75 0.84
CA LYS A 61 18.64 -10.43 0.36
C LYS A 61 18.71 -10.65 -1.16
N TYR A 62 17.62 -10.46 -1.89
CA TYR A 62 17.53 -10.81 -3.31
C TYR A 62 17.15 -9.61 -4.20
N ASN A 63 17.61 -9.66 -5.45
CA ASN A 63 17.33 -8.64 -6.46
C ASN A 63 15.91 -8.79 -7.03
N PRO A 64 15.24 -7.72 -7.47
CA PRO A 64 15.79 -6.36 -7.63
C PRO A 64 15.78 -5.53 -6.34
N LEU A 65 14.97 -5.86 -5.33
CA LEU A 65 14.78 -5.01 -4.16
C LEU A 65 16.06 -4.75 -3.36
N LYS A 66 16.95 -5.75 -3.24
CA LYS A 66 18.25 -5.59 -2.57
C LYS A 66 19.10 -4.48 -3.19
N LYS A 67 19.33 -4.52 -4.50
CA LYS A 67 20.18 -3.54 -5.19
C LYS A 67 19.56 -2.14 -5.25
N LEU A 68 18.23 -2.05 -5.16
CA LEU A 68 17.49 -0.79 -5.13
C LEU A 68 17.42 -0.18 -3.72
N HIS A 69 17.94 -0.86 -2.70
CA HIS A 69 17.81 -0.46 -1.30
C HIS A 69 16.35 -0.18 -0.91
N TRP A 70 15.42 -0.97 -1.47
CA TRP A 70 13.99 -0.78 -1.27
C TRP A 70 13.60 -0.98 0.20
N CYS A 71 12.67 -0.15 0.68
CA CYS A 71 12.23 -0.15 2.08
C CYS A 71 10.85 -0.80 2.24
N SER A 72 10.67 -1.78 3.14
CA SER A 72 9.32 -2.33 3.38
C SER A 72 8.41 -1.39 4.16
N CYS A 73 8.96 -0.42 4.90
CA CYS A 73 8.19 0.46 5.76
C CYS A 73 7.13 1.21 4.96
N GLY A 74 5.89 1.17 5.45
CA GLY A 74 4.74 1.75 4.78
C GLY A 74 4.05 0.85 3.76
N GLY A 75 4.59 -0.31 3.42
CA GLY A 75 3.90 -1.31 2.61
C GLY A 75 2.90 -2.11 3.45
N SER A 76 1.71 -2.36 2.89
CA SER A 76 0.70 -3.27 3.47
C SER A 76 0.84 -4.66 2.85
N ILE A 77 0.55 -5.72 3.61
CA ILE A 77 0.40 -7.08 3.07
C ILE A 77 -1.06 -7.38 2.77
N THR A 78 -1.30 -8.18 1.73
CA THR A 78 -2.66 -8.50 1.27
C THR A 78 -3.42 -9.31 2.31
N SER A 79 -2.81 -10.38 2.81
CA SER A 79 -3.43 -11.28 3.80
C SER A 79 -2.37 -12.13 4.50
N VAL A 80 -2.80 -12.89 5.51
CA VAL A 80 -1.94 -13.85 6.20
C VAL A 80 -1.51 -15.04 5.31
N CYS A 81 -2.28 -15.35 4.27
CA CYS A 81 -1.99 -16.46 3.34
C CYS A 81 -1.32 -15.99 2.04
N ASN A 82 -1.40 -14.69 1.73
CA ASN A 82 -0.71 -14.06 0.62
C ASN A 82 0.06 -12.83 1.13
N PRO A 83 1.09 -13.02 1.97
CA PRO A 83 1.68 -11.94 2.73
C PRO A 83 2.77 -11.24 1.92
N HIS A 84 2.52 -10.94 0.64
CA HIS A 84 3.40 -10.06 -0.10
C HIS A 84 2.97 -8.61 0.09
N ILE A 85 3.90 -7.67 -0.05
CA ILE A 85 3.55 -6.26 0.03
C ILE A 85 2.95 -5.82 -1.29
N HIS A 86 1.78 -5.19 -1.24
CA HIS A 86 0.99 -4.71 -2.38
C HIS A 86 0.70 -3.20 -2.24
N PRO A 87 0.31 -2.50 -3.32
CA PRO A 87 0.22 -1.04 -3.32
C PRO A 87 -1.17 -0.46 -3.01
N MET A 88 -2.15 -1.29 -2.65
CA MET A 88 -3.54 -0.81 -2.60
C MET A 88 -3.77 0.19 -1.47
N SER A 89 -3.04 0.08 -0.36
CA SER A 89 -3.07 1.06 0.73
C SER A 89 -2.64 2.47 0.27
N SER A 90 -1.87 2.60 -0.80
CA SER A 90 -1.54 3.92 -1.38
C SER A 90 -2.77 4.67 -1.88
N SER A 91 -3.87 3.98 -2.17
CA SER A 91 -5.09 4.59 -2.69
C SER A 91 -5.91 5.34 -1.63
N ILE A 92 -5.61 5.15 -0.33
CA ILE A 92 -6.34 5.80 0.78
C ILE A 92 -5.56 6.96 1.43
N LEU A 93 -4.61 7.56 0.71
CA LEU A 93 -3.79 8.66 1.23
C LEU A 93 -4.63 9.89 1.63
N ASP A 94 -5.69 10.17 0.88
CA ASP A 94 -6.61 11.27 1.17
C ASP A 94 -7.38 11.02 2.48
N GLU A 95 -7.88 9.80 2.69
CA GLU A 95 -8.56 9.41 3.92
C GLU A 95 -7.63 9.50 5.13
N LEU A 96 -6.36 9.10 4.98
CA LEU A 96 -5.35 9.20 6.05
C LEU A 96 -5.13 10.66 6.47
N ILE A 97 -4.84 11.54 5.52
CA ILE A 97 -4.58 12.95 5.84
C ILE A 97 -5.85 13.66 6.33
N PHE A 98 -7.01 13.34 5.76
CA PHE A 98 -8.30 13.86 6.21
C PHE A 98 -8.58 13.43 7.66
N CYS A 99 -8.40 12.15 8.00
CA CYS A 99 -8.62 11.66 9.36
C CYS A 99 -7.70 12.38 10.35
N TYR A 100 -6.43 12.57 10.02
CA TYR A 100 -5.50 13.35 10.85
C TYR A 100 -5.99 14.79 11.05
N GLN A 101 -6.44 15.47 9.99
CA GLN A 101 -6.94 16.85 10.11
C GLN A 101 -8.17 16.96 11.03
N GLN A 102 -9.02 15.93 11.09
CA GLN A 102 -10.19 15.92 11.96
C GLN A 102 -9.88 15.52 13.41
N THR A 103 -8.88 14.67 13.64
CA THR A 103 -8.63 14.07 14.96
C THR A 103 -7.36 14.57 15.66
N GLY A 104 -6.39 15.10 14.90
CA GLY A 104 -5.06 15.43 15.40
C GLY A 104 -4.19 14.22 15.77
N ASP A 105 -4.57 13.00 15.36
CA ASP A 105 -3.87 11.77 15.73
C ASP A 105 -2.53 11.63 14.97
N GLN A 106 -1.43 11.89 15.69
CA GLN A 106 -0.08 11.85 15.14
C GLN A 106 0.31 10.48 14.61
N TYR A 107 -0.23 9.39 15.17
CA TYR A 107 0.09 8.05 14.68
C TYR A 107 -0.41 7.85 13.25
N ILE A 108 -1.58 8.41 12.91
CA ILE A 108 -2.14 8.39 11.55
C ILE A 108 -1.26 9.20 10.60
N LEU A 109 -0.78 10.38 11.03
CA LEU A 109 0.12 11.21 10.23
C LEU A 109 1.45 10.49 9.92
N ASP A 110 2.01 9.79 10.90
CA ASP A 110 3.22 9.00 10.69
C ASP A 110 2.97 7.87 9.66
N ARG A 111 1.83 7.18 9.76
CA ARG A 111 1.44 6.13 8.80
C ARG A 111 1.16 6.68 7.41
N TYR A 112 0.58 7.88 7.30
CA TYR A 112 0.44 8.62 6.04
C TYR A 112 1.80 8.84 5.37
N HIS A 113 2.79 9.35 6.12
CA HIS A 113 4.13 9.56 5.57
C HIS A 113 4.81 8.25 5.16
N ASP A 114 4.62 7.18 5.94
CA ASP A 114 5.11 5.85 5.56
C ASP A 114 4.47 5.37 4.25
N THR A 115 3.14 5.45 4.10
CA THR A 115 2.43 5.07 2.85
C THR A 115 2.92 5.90 1.67
N LEU A 116 2.99 7.21 1.86
CA LEU A 116 3.39 8.16 0.83
C LEU A 116 4.80 7.84 0.35
N ASN A 117 5.76 7.66 1.26
CA ASN A 117 7.15 7.40 0.88
C ASN A 117 7.33 5.99 0.29
N TRP A 118 6.57 5.01 0.75
CA TRP A 118 6.57 3.67 0.17
C TRP A 118 6.13 3.67 -1.30
N GLY A 119 5.09 4.45 -1.66
CA GLY A 119 4.64 4.57 -3.05
C GLY A 119 5.68 5.20 -4.00
N LYS A 120 6.58 6.06 -3.50
CA LYS A 120 7.59 6.73 -4.34
C LYS A 120 8.66 5.79 -4.89
N GLN A 121 8.80 4.61 -4.29
CA GLN A 121 9.81 3.61 -4.63
C GLN A 121 9.21 2.34 -5.24
N SER A 122 7.92 2.32 -5.59
CA SER A 122 7.25 1.10 -6.08
C SER A 122 7.20 0.98 -7.61
N TYR A 123 7.64 1.98 -8.36
CA TYR A 123 7.62 1.98 -9.83
C TYR A 123 9.00 2.19 -10.44
N ASN A 124 9.18 1.74 -11.69
CA ASN A 124 10.34 2.00 -12.51
C ASN A 124 10.46 3.51 -12.80
N ARG A 125 11.45 4.19 -12.23
CA ARG A 125 11.82 5.59 -12.56
C ARG A 125 12.59 5.66 -13.87
N GLN A 126 13.31 4.59 -14.19
CA GLN A 126 13.99 4.36 -15.46
C GLN A 126 13.64 2.98 -16.01
N PRO A 127 13.81 2.73 -17.32
CA PRO A 127 13.49 1.42 -17.90
C PRO A 127 14.22 0.28 -17.18
N ARG A 128 13.48 -0.77 -16.82
CA ARG A 128 13.99 -1.98 -16.16
C ARG A 128 14.75 -1.72 -14.85
N GLU A 129 14.37 -0.70 -14.09
CA GLU A 129 14.94 -0.46 -12.75
C GLU A 129 14.74 -1.68 -11.82
N PHE A 130 13.54 -2.29 -11.86
CA PHE A 130 13.22 -3.56 -11.21
C PHE A 130 13.59 -4.79 -12.06
N ASP A 131 14.55 -4.67 -12.98
CA ASP A 131 15.00 -5.69 -13.95
C ASP A 131 14.01 -6.06 -15.08
N PHE A 132 12.78 -5.54 -15.02
CA PHE A 132 11.76 -5.69 -16.05
C PHE A 132 10.95 -4.40 -16.26
N GLY A 133 10.27 -4.30 -17.42
CA GLY A 133 9.30 -3.24 -17.69
C GLY A 133 9.87 -1.88 -18.14
N LYS A 134 8.97 -0.94 -18.42
CA LYS A 134 9.28 0.43 -18.86
C LYS A 134 9.20 1.42 -17.70
N THR A 135 9.60 2.67 -17.91
CA THR A 135 9.35 3.76 -16.96
C THR A 135 7.85 3.85 -16.62
N GLY A 136 7.54 4.08 -15.34
CA GLY A 136 6.19 4.10 -14.77
C GLY A 136 5.59 2.72 -14.53
N TRP A 137 6.21 1.63 -15.03
CA TRP A 137 5.72 0.28 -14.76
C TRP A 137 6.00 -0.12 -13.33
N MET A 138 5.13 -0.95 -12.80
CA MET A 138 5.16 -1.37 -11.42
C MET A 138 4.72 -2.83 -11.30
N SER A 139 5.45 -3.58 -10.47
CA SER A 139 5.03 -4.89 -9.99
C SER A 139 3.93 -4.69 -8.95
N GLU A 140 3.04 -5.66 -8.81
CA GLU A 140 2.16 -5.72 -7.63
C GLU A 140 2.89 -6.36 -6.45
N ARG A 141 3.61 -7.45 -6.70
CA ARG A 141 4.21 -8.25 -5.65
C ARG A 141 5.61 -7.77 -5.28
N PHE A 142 5.78 -7.36 -4.02
CA PHE A 142 7.07 -7.07 -3.38
C PHE A 142 7.33 -8.05 -2.23
N CYS A 143 8.40 -8.85 -2.34
CA CYS A 143 8.70 -9.91 -1.39
C CYS A 143 9.71 -9.43 -0.34
N TYR A 144 9.25 -9.15 0.87
CA TYR A 144 10.10 -8.77 2.00
C TYR A 144 10.79 -9.96 2.69
N SER A 145 10.34 -11.19 2.43
CA SER A 145 10.84 -12.43 3.05
C SER A 145 11.20 -13.48 1.99
N GLN A 146 12.19 -14.31 2.31
CA GLN A 146 12.67 -15.39 1.42
C GLN A 146 11.60 -16.46 1.18
N GLY A 147 10.67 -16.65 2.12
CA GLY A 147 9.56 -17.60 1.97
C GLY A 147 8.51 -17.19 0.94
N LEU A 148 8.58 -15.97 0.42
CA LEU A 148 7.61 -15.41 -0.54
C LEU A 148 8.09 -15.49 -1.99
N LEU A 149 9.34 -15.90 -2.22
CA LEU A 149 9.98 -15.88 -3.53
C LEU A 149 9.39 -16.99 -4.40
N THR A 150 8.77 -16.58 -5.50
CA THR A 150 8.12 -17.48 -6.46
C THR A 150 8.55 -17.24 -7.90
N GLN A 151 9.10 -16.06 -8.18
CA GLN A 151 9.63 -15.67 -9.48
C GLN A 151 11.13 -15.96 -9.52
N TYR A 152 11.61 -16.44 -10.66
CA TYR A 152 13.03 -16.72 -10.92
C TYR A 152 13.51 -16.02 -12.19
N TYR A 153 14.79 -15.65 -12.20
CA TYR A 153 15.52 -15.20 -13.40
C TYR A 153 15.88 -16.41 -14.30
N PRO A 154 16.31 -16.18 -15.57
CA PRO A 154 16.72 -17.27 -16.47
C PRO A 154 17.87 -18.13 -15.95
N ASP A 155 18.71 -17.61 -15.06
CA ASP A 155 19.80 -18.34 -14.40
C ASP A 155 19.36 -19.11 -13.14
N HIS A 156 18.05 -19.22 -12.91
CA HIS A 156 17.41 -19.84 -11.75
C HIS A 156 17.68 -19.17 -10.40
N THR A 157 18.28 -17.97 -10.38
CA THR A 157 18.31 -17.17 -9.14
C THR A 157 16.91 -16.61 -8.82
N PRO A 158 16.51 -16.49 -7.54
CA PRO A 158 15.18 -16.00 -7.20
C PRO A 158 15.09 -14.47 -7.30
N ALA A 159 13.92 -13.99 -7.70
CA ALA A 159 13.58 -12.56 -7.77
C ALA A 159 12.71 -12.14 -6.58
N SER A 160 13.01 -10.96 -6.02
CA SER A 160 12.25 -10.36 -4.90
C SER A 160 11.01 -9.57 -5.32
N THR A 161 10.67 -9.59 -6.61
CA THR A 161 9.41 -9.07 -7.16
C THR A 161 8.87 -10.03 -8.22
N TRP A 162 7.62 -9.85 -8.62
CA TRP A 162 7.12 -10.44 -9.86
C TRP A 162 7.60 -9.65 -11.09
N PHE A 163 7.71 -10.33 -12.23
CA PHE A 163 7.99 -9.71 -13.53
C PHE A 163 6.69 -9.54 -14.31
N ASN A 164 5.69 -8.92 -13.67
CA ASN A 164 4.39 -8.69 -14.25
C ASN A 164 3.97 -7.23 -14.07
N LEU A 165 3.42 -6.63 -15.13
CA LEU A 165 2.78 -5.33 -15.04
C LEU A 165 1.33 -5.53 -14.64
N LEU A 166 0.93 -4.91 -13.55
CA LEU A 166 -0.45 -4.88 -13.11
C LEU A 166 -0.90 -3.42 -13.11
N PRO A 167 -1.65 -2.97 -14.13
CA PRO A 167 -2.03 -1.56 -14.26
C PRO A 167 -2.77 -1.00 -13.05
N TRP A 168 -3.60 -1.83 -12.41
CA TRP A 168 -4.31 -1.46 -11.18
C TRP A 168 -3.35 -1.19 -10.01
N ALA A 169 -2.21 -1.87 -9.96
CA ALA A 169 -1.20 -1.66 -8.94
C ALA A 169 -0.67 -0.23 -9.04
N ALA A 170 -0.26 0.18 -10.25
CA ALA A 170 0.19 1.55 -10.51
C ALA A 170 -0.93 2.57 -10.29
N ALA A 171 -2.17 2.24 -10.70
CA ALA A 171 -3.32 3.09 -10.50
C ALA A 171 -3.57 3.37 -9.01
N SER A 172 -3.41 2.40 -8.11
CA SER A 172 -3.57 2.62 -6.66
C SER A 172 -2.62 3.68 -6.09
N VAL A 173 -1.38 3.73 -6.59
CA VAL A 173 -0.40 4.75 -6.16
C VAL A 173 -0.75 6.10 -6.75
N ILE A 174 -1.10 6.13 -8.03
CA ILE A 174 -1.48 7.38 -8.73
C ILE A 174 -2.72 7.99 -8.08
N ASP A 175 -3.75 7.19 -7.82
CA ASP A 175 -5.03 7.60 -7.23
C ASP A 175 -4.80 8.40 -5.93
N GLY A 176 -4.03 7.84 -4.99
CA GLY A 176 -3.71 8.54 -3.75
C GLY A 176 -2.77 9.73 -3.91
N TYR A 177 -2.00 9.84 -5.00
CA TYR A 177 -1.14 10.99 -5.26
C TYR A 177 -1.86 12.13 -5.97
N THR A 178 -2.95 11.83 -6.68
CA THR A 178 -3.71 12.83 -7.46
C THR A 178 -4.84 13.50 -6.68
N GLY A 179 -5.01 13.15 -5.40
CA GLY A 179 -5.99 13.75 -4.49
C GLY A 179 -5.43 14.93 -3.68
N LEU A 180 -5.79 15.00 -2.39
CA LEU A 180 -5.35 16.04 -1.44
C LEU A 180 -3.82 16.20 -1.38
N VAL A 181 -3.09 15.10 -1.58
CA VAL A 181 -1.61 15.12 -1.65
C VAL A 181 -1.13 16.07 -2.76
N TRP A 182 -1.71 15.97 -3.96
CA TRP A 182 -1.37 16.84 -5.09
C TRP A 182 -1.68 18.30 -4.78
N ASP A 183 -2.88 18.56 -4.26
CA ASP A 183 -3.34 19.92 -3.95
C ASP A 183 -2.41 20.60 -2.94
N GLN A 184 -1.96 19.88 -1.91
CA GLN A 184 -1.02 20.40 -0.92
C GLN A 184 0.35 20.71 -1.53
N GLU A 185 0.90 19.86 -2.39
CA GLU A 185 2.22 20.08 -3.01
C GLU A 185 2.19 21.20 -4.06
N VAL A 186 1.10 21.33 -4.82
CA VAL A 186 0.89 22.44 -5.76
C VAL A 186 0.77 23.77 -5.02
N GLN A 187 0.08 23.80 -3.87
CA GLN A 187 -0.02 25.00 -3.04
C GLN A 187 1.33 25.45 -2.47
N LYS A 188 2.20 24.51 -2.07
CA LYS A 188 3.57 24.83 -1.57
C LYS A 188 4.50 25.39 -2.64
N SER A 189 4.22 25.10 -3.91
CA SER A 189 5.07 25.48 -5.05
C SER A 189 4.70 26.84 -5.65
N LYS A 190 3.69 27.52 -5.10
CA LYS A 190 3.25 28.87 -5.48
C LYS A 190 3.68 29.89 -4.44
#